data_AF-A0A4Q7WTZ9-F1
#
_entry.id   AF-A0A4Q7WTZ9-F1
#
_cell.length_a   1.000
_cell.length_b   1.000
_cell.length_c   1.000
_cell.angle_alpha   90.00
_cell.angle_beta   90.00
_cell.angle_gamma   90.00
#
_symmetry.space_group_name_H-M   'P 1'
#
loop_
_entity.id
_entity.type
_entity.pdbx_description
1 polymer ?
#
loop_
_entity_poly.entity_id
_entity_poly.type
_entity_poly.pdbx_seq_one_letter_code
_entity_poly.pdbx_strand_id
1 'polypeptide(L)'
;MVIHKGMEALQALGLTPAAEALLVRLMQRPETSPTDQDPVEELIGLGLVERTDDALVVRPPRLAMDALAERHTKQAALARESADLLTESWRPPAARTTSRSSRRTPPRRPC
;
A
#
# COMPACT_ATOMS: atom_id res chain seq x y z
N MET A 1 -9.19 -18.40 22.40
CA MET A 1 -7.96 -18.19 21.60
C MET A 1 -8.27 -17.17 20.49
N VAL A 2 -8.34 -15.87 20.82
CA VAL A 2 -8.83 -14.81 19.90
C VAL A 2 -7.72 -13.88 19.43
N ILE A 3 -6.60 -13.81 20.16
CA ILE A 3 -5.53 -12.83 19.92
C ILE A 3 -4.70 -13.17 18.67
N HIS A 4 -4.52 -14.45 18.32
CA HIS A 4 -3.65 -14.85 17.20
C HIS A 4 -4.19 -14.45 15.83
N LYS A 5 -5.51 -14.43 15.64
CA LYS A 5 -6.12 -14.04 14.35
C LYS A 5 -6.10 -12.52 14.13
N GLY A 6 -6.08 -11.74 15.21
CA GLY A 6 -5.88 -10.30 15.14
C GLY A 6 -4.46 -9.93 14.73
N MET A 7 -3.48 -10.75 15.09
CA MET A 7 -2.05 -10.51 14.86
C MET A 7 -1.67 -10.58 13.36
N GLU A 8 -2.13 -11.63 12.66
CA GLU A 8 -1.93 -11.77 11.20
C GLU A 8 -2.61 -10.65 10.39
N ALA A 9 -3.75 -10.15 10.88
CA ALA A 9 -4.46 -9.06 10.21
C ALA A 9 -3.69 -7.74 10.26
N LEU A 10 -2.95 -7.46 11.33
CA LEU A 10 -2.14 -6.24 11.45
C LEU A 10 -0.91 -6.29 10.54
N GLN A 11 -0.25 -7.45 10.46
CA GLN A 11 0.89 -7.62 9.54
C GLN A 11 0.47 -7.49 8.08
N ALA A 12 -0.71 -8.00 7.72
CA ALA A 12 -1.27 -7.83 6.37
C ALA A 12 -1.58 -6.37 6.01
N LEU A 13 -1.74 -5.50 7.01
CA LEU A 13 -1.92 -4.05 6.84
C LEU A 13 -0.58 -3.30 6.77
N GLY A 14 0.53 -4.02 6.79
CA GLY A 14 1.88 -3.46 6.65
C GLY A 14 2.57 -3.12 7.97
N LEU A 15 2.06 -3.57 9.12
CA LEU A 15 2.84 -3.50 10.36
C LEU A 15 3.98 -4.51 10.33
N THR A 16 5.14 -4.08 10.80
CA THR A 16 6.23 -4.99 11.11
C THR A 16 5.89 -5.83 12.36
N PRO A 17 6.40 -7.08 12.45
CA PRO A 17 6.23 -7.91 13.64
C PRO A 17 6.77 -7.26 14.92
N ALA A 18 7.77 -6.37 14.80
CA ALA A 18 8.33 -5.62 15.91
C ALA A 18 7.37 -4.53 16.42
N ALA A 19 6.80 -3.73 15.52
CA ALA A 19 5.80 -2.71 15.87
C ALA A 19 4.54 -3.34 16.49
N GLU A 20 4.11 -4.49 15.97
CA GLU A 20 3.00 -5.25 16.51
C GLU A 20 3.25 -5.72 17.95
N ALA A 21 4.40 -6.36 18.20
CA ALA A 21 4.76 -6.83 19.53
C ALA A 21 4.82 -5.66 20.53
N LEU A 22 5.29 -4.50 20.07
CA LEU A 22 5.35 -3.28 20.86
C LEU A 22 3.95 -2.74 21.19
N LEU A 23 3.03 -2.73 20.22
CA LEU A 23 1.64 -2.31 20.43
C LEU A 23 0.94 -3.20 21.46
N VAL A 24 1.06 -4.52 21.33
CA VAL A 24 0.48 -5.48 22.29
C VAL A 24 1.09 -5.29 23.67
N ARG A 25 2.41 -5.05 23.75
CA ARG A 25 3.10 -4.77 25.01
C ARG A 25 2.62 -3.49 25.66
N LEU A 26 2.42 -2.41 24.89
CA LEU A 26 1.87 -1.14 25.38
C LEU A 26 0.42 -1.28 25.85
N MET A 27 -0.40 -2.08 25.15
CA MET A 27 -1.77 -2.39 25.59
C MET A 27 -1.82 -3.16 26.91
N GLN A 28 -0.85 -4.04 27.15
CA GLN A 28 -0.77 -4.81 28.40
C GLN A 28 -0.09 -4.04 29.53
N ARG A 29 0.86 -3.16 29.20
CA ARG A 29 1.70 -2.40 30.13
C ARG A 29 1.98 -1.00 29.56
N PRO A 30 1.08 -0.03 29.82
CA PRO A 30 1.18 1.31 29.26
C PRO A 30 2.42 2.07 29.76
N GLU A 31 2.94 1.75 30.93
CA GLU A 31 4.21 2.31 31.46
C GLU A 31 5.48 1.77 30.76
N THR A 32 5.35 0.90 29.76
CA THR A 32 6.52 0.39 29.04
C THR A 32 7.09 1.49 28.16
N SER A 33 8.23 2.06 28.56
CA SER A 33 9.04 2.87 27.65
C SER A 33 9.63 1.96 26.55
N PRO A 34 9.33 2.22 25.28
CA PRO A 34 9.91 1.45 24.18
C PRO A 34 11.41 1.72 24.08
N THR A 35 12.20 0.65 23.98
CA THR A 35 13.66 0.74 23.84
C THR A 35 14.07 1.14 22.43
N ASP A 36 13.29 0.70 21.43
CA ASP A 36 13.55 0.94 20.01
C ASP A 36 12.63 2.03 19.45
N GLN A 37 13.20 3.03 18.79
CA GLN A 37 12.44 4.16 18.24
C GLN A 37 11.78 3.84 16.89
N ASP A 38 12.39 2.99 16.07
CA ASP A 38 11.85 2.61 14.75
C ASP A 38 10.41 2.06 14.80
N PRO A 39 10.08 1.05 15.66
CA PRO A 39 8.72 0.55 15.77
C PRO A 39 7.75 1.59 16.37
N VAL A 40 8.25 2.55 17.15
CA VAL A 40 7.42 3.61 17.74
C VAL A 40 7.01 4.61 16.67
N GLU A 41 7.95 5.06 15.86
CA GLU A 41 7.68 5.95 14.73
C GLU A 41 6.76 5.28 13.70
N GLU A 42 6.88 3.96 13.50
CA GLU A 42 5.95 3.19 12.67
C GLU A 42 4.51 3.22 13.24
N LEU A 43 4.34 2.97 14.54
CA LEU A 43 3.04 3.01 15.20
C LEU A 43 2.42 4.42 15.22
N ILE A 44 3.24 5.46 15.39
CA ILE A 44 2.82 6.87 15.30
C ILE A 44 2.42 7.19 13.86
N GLY A 45 3.23 6.80 12.88
CA GLY A 45 2.97 6.99 11.47
C GLY A 45 1.70 6.27 10.99
N LEU A 46 1.30 5.19 11.66
CA LEU A 46 0.05 4.47 11.42
C LEU A 46 -1.13 5.01 12.25
N GLY A 47 -0.90 5.95 13.17
CA GLY A 47 -1.93 6.54 14.02
C GLY A 47 -2.48 5.60 15.10
N LEU A 48 -1.73 4.53 15.41
CA LEU A 48 -2.09 3.56 16.44
C LEU A 48 -1.71 4.03 17.84
N VAL A 49 -0.65 4.85 17.92
CA VAL A 49 -0.14 5.41 19.17
C VAL A 49 0.13 6.89 18.94
N GLU A 50 -0.15 7.72 19.94
CA GLU A 50 0.21 9.13 19.95
C GLU A 50 1.30 9.37 20.97
N ARG A 51 2.35 10.10 20.57
CA ARG A 51 3.39 10.57 21.48
C ARG A 51 2.94 11.91 22.06
N THR A 52 2.64 11.91 23.35
CA THR A 52 2.47 13.12 24.16
C THR A 52 3.80 13.41 24.88
N ASP A 53 4.04 14.66 25.30
CA ASP A 53 5.34 15.17 25.77
C ASP A 53 6.09 14.23 26.75
N ASP A 54 5.37 13.50 27.61
CA ASP A 54 5.95 12.55 28.58
C ASP A 54 5.52 11.08 28.40
N ALA A 55 4.67 10.74 27.43
CA ALA A 55 4.12 9.38 27.32
C ALA A 55 3.64 8.99 25.92
N LEU A 56 3.69 7.68 25.64
CA LEU A 56 3.03 7.07 24.49
C LEU A 56 1.63 6.61 24.89
N VAL A 57 0.62 7.19 24.27
CA VAL A 57 -0.79 6.86 24.50
C VAL A 57 -1.29 5.99 23.37
N VAL A 58 -1.69 4.76 23.69
CA VAL A 58 -2.30 3.85 22.70
C VAL A 58 -3.71 4.34 22.39
N ARG A 59 -4.00 4.58 21.11
CA ARG A 59 -5.35 4.97 20.69
C ARG A 59 -6.31 3.78 20.77
N PRO A 60 -7.62 4.03 20.98
CA PRO A 60 -8.62 2.97 20.97
C PRO A 60 -8.56 2.17 19.66
N PRO A 61 -8.49 0.82 19.70
CA PRO A 61 -8.28 0.00 18.50
C PRO A 61 -9.26 0.27 17.37
N ARG A 62 -10.54 0.54 17.67
CA ARG A 62 -11.54 0.89 16.64
C ARG A 62 -11.17 2.16 15.89
N LEU A 63 -10.85 3.22 16.63
CA LEU A 63 -10.49 4.52 16.05
C LEU A 63 -9.19 4.42 15.25
N ALA A 64 -8.25 3.63 15.75
CA ALA A 64 -6.97 3.36 15.10
C ALA A 64 -7.16 2.59 13.77
N MET A 65 -8.00 1.55 13.76
CA MET A 65 -8.33 0.79 12.54
C MET A 65 -9.14 1.61 11.53
N ASP A 66 -10.06 2.47 11.99
CA ASP A 66 -10.84 3.35 11.11
C ASP A 66 -9.93 4.36 10.39
N ALA A 67 -8.98 4.96 11.12
CA ALA A 67 -7.98 5.86 10.54
C ALA A 67 -7.07 5.14 9.53
N LEU A 68 -6.69 3.90 9.83
CA LEU A 68 -5.88 3.08 8.93
C LEU A 68 -6.66 2.71 7.65
N ALA A 69 -7.92 2.31 7.77
CA ALA A 69 -8.80 2.03 6.64
C ALA A 69 -9.00 3.25 5.74
N GLU A 70 -9.17 4.43 6.34
CA GLU A 70 -9.26 5.69 5.60
C GLU A 70 -7.96 5.99 4.84
N ARG A 71 -6.80 5.80 5.48
CA ARG A 71 -5.50 6.00 4.83
C ARG A 71 -5.30 5.07 3.65
N HIS A 72 -5.60 3.78 3.79
CA HIS A 72 -5.49 2.83 2.67
C HIS A 72 -6.45 3.17 1.53
N THR A 73 -7.66 3.65 1.86
CA THR A 73 -8.62 4.11 0.84
C THR A 73 -8.05 5.29 0.05
N LYS A 74 -7.44 6.26 0.73
CA LYS A 74 -6.74 7.40 0.09
C LYS A 74 -5.56 6.94 -0.76
N GLN A 75 -4.73 6.03 -0.26
CA GLN A 75 -3.60 5.48 -1.01
C GLN A 75 -4.05 4.70 -2.26
N ALA A 76 -5.12 3.92 -2.16
CA ALA A 76 -5.69 3.20 -3.30
C ALA A 76 -6.25 4.16 -4.35
N ALA A 77 -6.88 5.26 -3.93
CA ALA A 77 -7.33 6.31 -4.85
C ALA A 77 -6.15 6.96 -5.59
N LEU A 78 -5.11 7.34 -4.84
CA LEU A 78 -3.88 7.91 -5.41
C LEU A 78 -3.17 6.95 -6.37
N ALA A 79 -3.13 5.65 -6.05
CA ALA A 79 -2.53 4.64 -6.92
C ALA A 79 -3.28 4.50 -8.25
N ARG A 80 -4.62 4.59 -8.22
CA ARG A 80 -5.45 4.57 -9.44
C ARG A 80 -5.21 5.82 -10.29
N GLU A 81 -5.25 7.00 -9.66
CA GLU A 81 -4.96 8.27 -10.34
C GLU A 81 -3.54 8.26 -10.95
N SER A 82 -2.55 7.75 -10.21
CA SER A 82 -1.19 7.59 -10.72
C SER A 82 -1.13 6.61 -11.89
N ALA A 83 -1.89 5.51 -11.85
CA ALA A 83 -1.96 4.57 -12.96
C ALA A 83 -2.59 5.20 -14.21
N ASP A 84 -3.63 6.03 -14.05
CA ASP A 84 -4.25 6.75 -15.16
C ASP A 84 -3.24 7.73 -15.80
N LEU A 85 -2.55 8.55 -14.99
CA LEU A 85 -1.50 9.47 -15.46
C LEU A 85 -0.36 8.74 -16.16
N LEU A 86 0.09 7.62 -15.58
CA LEU A 86 1.14 6.80 -16.19
C LEU A 86 0.67 6.17 -17.50
N THR A 87 -0.61 5.76 -17.60
CA THR A 87 -1.20 5.20 -18.83
C THR A 87 -1.27 6.24 -19.94
N GLU A 88 -1.60 7.49 -19.63
CA GLU A 88 -1.56 8.60 -20.60
C GLU A 88 -0.14 8.85 -21.12
N SER A 89 0.86 8.77 -20.24
CA SER A 89 2.27 8.90 -20.60
C SER A 89 2.80 7.69 -21.38
N TRP A 90 2.17 6.53 -21.18
CA TRP A 90 2.49 5.28 -21.87
C TRP A 90 1.91 5.31 -23.29
N ARG A 91 2.54 6.10 -24.17
CA ARG A 91 2.30 6.00 -25.62
C ARG A 91 3.06 4.79 -26.14
N PRO A 92 2.40 3.68 -26.56
CA PRO A 92 3.12 2.62 -27.26
C PRO A 92 3.71 3.21 -28.55
N PRO A 93 4.95 2.86 -28.94
CA PRO A 93 5.47 3.22 -30.25
C PRO A 93 4.48 2.69 -31.27
N ALA A 94 3.84 3.60 -32.00
CA ALA A 94 2.78 3.28 -32.95
C ALA A 94 3.23 2.08 -33.78
N ALA A 95 2.45 0.99 -33.70
CA ALA A 95 2.64 -0.16 -34.57
C ALA A 95 2.66 0.41 -35.99
N ARG A 96 3.85 0.40 -36.59
CA ARG A 96 4.10 0.87 -37.94
C ARG A 96 3.30 -0.07 -38.82
N THR A 97 2.05 0.31 -39.09
CA THR A 97 1.16 -0.38 -40.01
C THR A 97 1.79 -0.18 -41.37
N THR A 98 2.71 -1.08 -41.71
CA THR A 98 3.11 -1.31 -43.10
C THR A 98 1.90 -1.89 -43.80
N SER A 99 0.98 -1.01 -44.16
CA SER A 99 0.00 -1.27 -45.19
C SER A 99 0.77 -1.36 -46.50
N ARG A 100 1.44 -2.51 -46.73
CA ARG A 100 1.98 -2.89 -48.04
C ARG A 100 0.81 -3.41 -48.88
N SER A 101 -0.09 -2.50 -49.21
CA SER A 101 -1.10 -2.72 -50.23
C SER A 101 -0.46 -2.57 -51.62
N SER A 102 -0.80 -3.53 -52.48
CA SER A 102 -0.71 -3.46 -53.94
C SER A 102 0.67 -3.59 -54.62
N ARG A 103 0.94 -4.80 -55.14
CA ARG A 103 1.03 -5.06 -56.59
C ARG A 103 1.27 -6.55 -56.86
N ARG A 104 0.18 -7.33 -56.87
CA ARG A 104 0.13 -8.61 -57.58
C ARG A 104 -0.31 -8.31 -59.01
N THR A 105 0.63 -8.35 -59.95
CA THR A 105 0.33 -8.40 -61.39
C THR A 105 0.40 -9.86 -61.82
N PRO A 106 -0.66 -10.45 -62.40
CA PRO A 106 -0.60 -11.84 -62.87
C PRO A 106 0.20 -11.94 -64.19
N PRO A 107 0.90 -13.05 -64.46
CA PRO A 107 1.64 -13.22 -65.70
C PRO A 107 0.70 -13.46 -66.89
N ARG A 108 0.82 -12.63 -67.93
CA ARG A 108 0.25 -12.92 -69.25
C ARG A 108 1.11 -13.99 -69.93
N ARG A 109 0.55 -15.16 -70.20
CA ARG A 109 1.07 -16.13 -71.17
C ARG A 109 0.65 -15.70 -72.57
N PRO A 110 1.53 -15.72 -73.59
CA PRO A 110 1.11 -15.84 -74.97
C PRO A 110 1.05 -17.32 -75.39
N CYS A 111 0.10 -17.61 -76.29
CA CYS A 111 -0.04 -18.85 -77.05
C CYS A 111 1.13 -19.08 -78.01
#